data_AF-V8D4S4-F1
#
_entry.id   AF-V8D4S4-F1
#
_cell.length_a   1.000
_cell.length_b   1.000
_cell.length_c   1.000
_cell.angle_alpha   90.00
_cell.angle_beta   90.00
_cell.angle_gamma   90.00
#
_symmetry.space_group_name_H-M   'P 1'
#
loop_
_entity.id
_entity.type
_entity.pdbx_description
1 polymer ?
#
loop_
_entity_poly.entity_id
_entity_poly.type
_entity_poly.pdbx_seq_one_letter_code
_entity_poly.pdbx_strand_id
1 'polypeptide(L)'
;MSGLSLSAQAALRDDLERLMTLQRDQIDWACSNIDSIKELVAFGLDEVVELRELAELEWDRGNEEIAQHLEQEASAWNHTVRLLRNTLAGCGANESTGRHRKVS
;
A
#
# COMPACT_ATOMS: atom_id res chain seq x y z
N MET A 1 10.74 0.37 18.77
CA MET A 1 9.78 -0.36 17.91
C MET A 1 8.44 0.34 18.05
N SER A 2 8.17 1.31 17.17
CA SER A 2 6.91 2.03 17.15
C SER A 2 5.93 1.21 16.31
N GLY A 3 5.12 0.38 16.97
CA GLY A 3 4.08 -0.40 16.31
C GLY A 3 2.81 0.42 16.07
N LEU A 4 2.04 0.05 15.05
CA LEU A 4 0.67 0.56 14.87
C LEU A 4 -0.17 0.25 16.12
N SER A 5 -1.07 1.16 16.51
CA SER A 5 -2.05 0.84 17.55
C SER A 5 -2.99 -0.28 17.07
N LEU A 6 -3.56 -1.06 17.99
CA LEU A 6 -4.48 -2.16 17.63
C LEU A 6 -5.67 -1.69 16.77
N SER A 7 -6.19 -0.49 17.03
CA SER A 7 -7.27 0.10 16.22
C SER A 7 -6.79 0.48 14.82
N ALA A 8 -5.56 0.98 14.68
CA ALA A 8 -4.98 1.30 13.37
C ALA A 8 -4.66 0.04 12.57
N GLN A 9 -4.22 -1.05 13.23
CA GLN A 9 -4.01 -2.35 12.58
C GLN A 9 -5.32 -2.93 12.03
N ALA A 10 -6.41 -2.87 12.82
CA ALA A 10 -7.72 -3.35 12.37
C ALA A 10 -8.25 -2.54 11.17
N ALA A 11 -8.16 -1.21 11.23
CA ALA A 11 -8.58 -0.37 10.10
C ALA A 11 -7.75 -0.61 8.83
N LEU A 12 -6.41 -0.72 8.98
CA LEU A 12 -5.51 -1.03 7.86
C LEU A 12 -5.85 -2.38 7.22
N ARG A 13 -6.10 -3.41 8.04
CA ARG A 13 -6.48 -4.74 7.57
C ARG A 13 -7.76 -4.68 6.73
N ASP A 14 -8.82 -4.11 7.28
CA ASP A 14 -10.11 -4.06 6.60
C ASP A 14 -10.01 -3.33 5.25
N ASP A 15 -9.20 -2.26 5.19
CA ASP A 15 -9.00 -1.49 3.96
C ASP A 15 -8.15 -2.25 2.93
N LEU A 16 -7.12 -2.99 3.36
CA LEU A 16 -6.32 -3.84 2.47
C LEU A 16 -7.10 -5.04 1.94
N GLU A 17 -7.91 -5.69 2.78
CA GLU A 17 -8.77 -6.82 2.37
C GLU A 17 -9.80 -6.38 1.33
N ARG A 18 -10.30 -5.14 1.41
CA ARG A 18 -11.22 -4.56 0.41
C ARG A 18 -10.56 -4.28 -0.94
N LEU A 19 -9.26 -4.00 -0.98
CA LEU A 19 -8.54 -3.71 -2.22
C LEU A 19 -8.16 -4.96 -3.01
N MET A 20 -8.10 -6.12 -2.35
CA MET A 20 -7.83 -7.44 -2.97
C MET A 20 -6.53 -7.54 -3.80
N THR A 21 -5.58 -6.61 -3.65
CA THR A 21 -4.28 -6.66 -4.33
C THR A 21 -3.25 -7.50 -3.58
N LEU A 22 -3.35 -7.52 -2.24
CA LEU A 22 -2.43 -8.27 -1.37
C LEU A 22 -3.03 -9.60 -0.95
N GLN A 23 -2.16 -10.59 -0.80
CA GLN A 23 -2.51 -11.86 -0.18
C GLN A 23 -2.63 -11.72 1.35
N ARG A 24 -3.31 -12.68 1.98
CA ARG A 24 -3.60 -12.64 3.42
C ARG A 24 -2.35 -12.54 4.29
N ASP A 25 -1.29 -13.27 3.94
CA ASP A 25 0.00 -13.25 4.63
C ASP A 25 0.72 -11.90 4.50
N GLN A 26 0.64 -11.26 3.33
CA GLN A 26 1.16 -9.90 3.12
C GLN A 26 0.39 -8.87 3.96
N ILE A 27 -0.93 -9.03 4.09
CA ILE A 27 -1.77 -8.19 4.96
C ILE A 27 -1.40 -8.40 6.43
N ASP A 28 -1.26 -9.65 6.86
CA ASP A 28 -0.83 -9.99 8.22
C ASP A 28 0.54 -9.38 8.54
N TRP A 29 1.47 -9.46 7.58
CA TRP A 29 2.80 -8.90 7.71
C TRP A 29 2.78 -7.37 7.77
N ALA A 30 1.99 -6.70 6.92
CA ALA A 30 1.80 -5.24 6.94
C ALA A 30 1.24 -4.75 8.29
N CYS A 31 0.32 -5.51 8.89
CA CYS A 31 -0.28 -5.16 10.17
C CYS A 31 0.68 -5.36 11.37
N SER A 32 1.65 -6.25 11.23
CA SER A 32 2.55 -6.65 12.33
C SER A 32 3.74 -5.70 12.55
N ASN A 33 4.18 -4.99 11.49
CA ASN A 33 5.40 -4.19 11.52
C ASN A 33 5.28 -2.99 10.59
N ILE A 34 5.79 -1.82 10.98
CA ILE A 34 5.79 -0.65 10.10
C ILE A 34 6.85 -0.73 8.99
N ASP A 35 7.94 -1.47 9.22
CA ASP A 35 8.98 -1.61 8.19
C ASP A 35 8.52 -2.49 7.02
N SER A 36 7.66 -3.48 7.27
CA SER A 36 7.05 -4.28 6.19
C SER A 36 6.13 -3.45 5.29
N ILE A 37 5.49 -2.40 5.83
CA ILE A 37 4.71 -1.46 5.02
C ILE A 37 5.61 -0.73 4.01
N LYS A 38 6.85 -0.38 4.37
CA LYS A 38 7.80 0.27 3.44
C LYS A 38 8.19 -0.68 2.32
N GLU A 39 8.45 -1.94 2.66
CA GLU A 39 8.77 -2.99 1.69
C GLU A 39 7.60 -3.25 0.74
N LEU A 40 6.36 -3.31 1.25
CA LEU A 40 5.16 -3.46 0.44
C LEU A 40 4.85 -2.22 -0.42
N VAL A 41 5.26 -1.01 0.01
CA VAL A 41 5.19 0.18 -0.84
C VAL A 41 6.14 0.06 -2.03
N ALA A 42 7.37 -0.42 -1.81
CA ALA A 42 8.32 -0.63 -2.90
C ALA A 42 7.80 -1.70 -3.87
N PHE A 43 7.44 -2.87 -3.33
CA PHE A 43 6.86 -3.96 -4.10
C PHE A 43 5.65 -3.52 -4.92
N GLY A 44 4.68 -2.84 -4.31
CA GLY A 44 3.50 -2.37 -5.03
C GLY A 44 3.79 -1.30 -6.11
N LEU A 45 4.89 -0.55 -6.01
CA LEU A 45 5.31 0.36 -7.08
C LEU A 45 5.93 -0.40 -8.25
N ASP A 46 6.71 -1.45 -7.96
CA ASP A 46 7.28 -2.33 -8.98
C ASP A 46 6.14 -2.99 -9.78
N GLU A 47 5.14 -3.57 -9.11
CA GLU A 47 3.94 -4.14 -9.74
C GLU A 47 3.18 -3.12 -10.63
N VAL A 48 3.06 -1.85 -10.19
CA VAL A 48 2.44 -0.79 -11.00
C VAL A 48 3.21 -0.56 -12.30
N VAL A 49 4.54 -0.56 -12.24
CA VAL A 49 5.38 -0.33 -13.43
C VAL A 49 5.27 -1.53 -14.35
N GLU A 50 5.45 -2.74 -13.83
CA GLU A 50 5.38 -3.98 -14.61
C GLU A 50 4.03 -4.13 -15.33
N LEU A 51 2.92 -3.91 -14.63
CA LEU A 51 1.58 -4.01 -15.23
C LEU A 51 1.35 -2.96 -16.33
N ARG A 52 1.90 -1.75 -16.18
CA ARG A 52 1.79 -0.71 -17.21
C ARG A 52 2.63 -1.02 -18.45
N GLU A 53 3.84 -1.52 -18.25
CA GLU A 53 4.70 -1.98 -19.35
C GLU A 53 4.04 -3.14 -20.10
N LEU A 54 3.44 -4.09 -19.38
CA LEU A 54 2.66 -5.17 -19.99
C LEU A 54 1.43 -4.65 -20.74
N ALA A 55 0.71 -3.68 -20.19
CA ALA A 55 -0.44 -3.08 -20.85
C ALA A 55 -0.05 -2.40 -22.18
N GLU A 56 1.06 -1.65 -22.20
CA GLU A 56 1.60 -1.03 -23.42
C GLU A 56 1.94 -2.08 -24.49
N LEU A 57 2.57 -3.19 -24.11
CA LEU A 57 2.86 -4.30 -25.01
C LEU A 57 1.59 -4.94 -25.58
N GLU A 58 0.52 -5.05 -24.80
CA GLU A 58 -0.76 -5.60 -25.26
C GLU A 58 -1.53 -4.63 -26.16
N TRP A 59 -1.41 -3.32 -25.93
CA TRP A 59 -1.87 -2.30 -26.88
C TRP A 59 -1.19 -2.43 -28.24
N ASP A 60 0.13 -2.59 -28.26
CA ASP A 60 0.91 -2.77 -29.50
C ASP A 60 0.53 -4.07 -30.25
N ARG A 61 0.09 -5.09 -29.52
CA ARG A 61 -0.40 -6.37 -30.08
C ARG A 61 -1.85 -6.30 -30.56
N GLY A 62 -2.58 -5.23 -30.25
CA GLY A 62 -4.00 -5.06 -30.55
C GLY A 62 -4.93 -5.85 -29.61
N ASN A 63 -4.44 -6.26 -28.44
CA ASN A 63 -5.20 -7.02 -27.43
C ASN A 63 -5.84 -6.06 -26.41
N GLU A 64 -6.77 -5.23 -26.87
CA GLU A 64 -7.31 -4.10 -26.10
C GLU A 64 -7.92 -4.50 -24.74
N GLU A 65 -8.64 -5.63 -24.69
CA GLU A 65 -9.27 -6.12 -23.45
C GLU A 65 -8.23 -6.47 -22.38
N ILE A 66 -7.12 -7.13 -22.79
CA ILE A 66 -6.03 -7.49 -21.88
C ILE A 66 -5.31 -6.23 -21.41
N ALA A 67 -5.03 -5.29 -22.31
CA ALA A 67 -4.38 -4.04 -21.97
C ALA A 67 -5.19 -3.22 -20.95
N GLN A 68 -6.50 -3.08 -21.18
CA GLN A 68 -7.41 -2.40 -20.23
C GLN A 68 -7.48 -3.10 -18.89
N HIS A 69 -7.48 -4.44 -18.87
CA HIS A 69 -7.46 -5.21 -17.63
C HIS A 69 -6.18 -4.93 -16.83
N LEU A 70 -5.00 -4.99 -17.47
CA LEU A 70 -3.72 -4.70 -16.83
C LEU A 70 -3.65 -3.27 -16.30
N GLU A 71 -4.22 -2.28 -17.02
CA GLU A 71 -4.32 -0.91 -16.53
C GLU A 71 -5.21 -0.78 -15.28
N GLN A 72 -6.29 -1.55 -15.21
CA GLN A 72 -7.15 -1.61 -14.02
C GLN A 72 -6.42 -2.23 -12.83
N GLU A 73 -5.66 -3.31 -13.05
CA GLU A 73 -4.82 -3.91 -12.02
C GLU A 73 -3.74 -2.93 -11.53
N ALA A 74 -3.05 -2.24 -12.44
CA ALA A 74 -2.07 -1.21 -12.09
C ALA A 74 -2.72 -0.04 -11.31
N SER A 75 -3.97 0.31 -11.63
CA SER A 75 -4.73 1.28 -10.86
C SER A 75 -5.03 0.78 -9.44
N ALA A 76 -5.43 -0.48 -9.29
CA ALA A 76 -5.68 -1.09 -7.97
C ALA A 76 -4.41 -1.08 -7.11
N TRP A 77 -3.27 -1.49 -7.67
CA TRP A 77 -1.98 -1.43 -6.96
C TRP A 77 -1.59 -0.01 -6.55
N ASN A 78 -1.83 1.00 -7.40
CA ASN A 78 -1.62 2.40 -7.03
C ASN A 78 -2.47 2.83 -5.82
N HIS A 79 -3.71 2.36 -5.72
CA HIS A 79 -4.57 2.65 -4.56
C HIS A 79 -4.01 2.00 -3.29
N THR A 80 -3.55 0.75 -3.37
CA THR A 80 -2.88 0.05 -2.28
C THR A 80 -1.62 0.79 -1.82
N VAL A 81 -0.74 1.17 -2.74
CA VAL A 81 0.48 1.94 -2.41
C VAL A 81 0.14 3.26 -1.71
N ARG A 82 -0.90 3.96 -2.17
CA ARG A 82 -1.36 5.22 -1.53
C ARG A 82 -1.84 4.99 -0.11
N LEU A 83 -2.64 3.95 0.13
CA LEU A 83 -3.10 3.58 1.47
C LEU A 83 -1.90 3.30 2.40
N LEU A 84 -0.96 2.48 1.96
CA LEU A 84 0.23 2.12 2.74
C LEU A 84 1.09 3.36 3.07
N ARG A 85 1.31 4.26 2.10
CA ARG A 85 2.01 5.54 2.31
C ARG A 85 1.29 6.45 3.30
N ASN A 86 -0.03 6.55 3.23
CA ASN A 86 -0.82 7.34 4.16
C ASN A 86 -0.70 6.81 5.59
N THR A 87 -0.69 5.48 5.76
CA THR A 87 -0.46 4.83 7.05
C THR A 87 0.92 5.15 7.62
N LEU A 88 1.98 5.09 6.79
CA LEU A 88 3.33 5.49 7.21
C LEU A 88 3.40 6.95 7.68
N ALA A 89 2.77 7.86 6.93
CA ALA A 89 2.72 9.27 7.28
C ALA A 89 1.96 9.51 8.60
N GLY A 90 0.84 8.82 8.81
CA GLY A 90 0.05 8.88 10.04
C GLY A 90 0.82 8.40 11.28
N CYS A 91 1.74 7.45 11.12
CA CYS A 91 2.58 6.99 12.23
C CYS A 91 3.62 8.03 12.64
N GLY A 92 4.30 8.69 11.68
CA GLY A 92 5.29 9.72 11.98
C GLY A 92 4.71 11.00 12.60
N ALA A 93 3.45 11.32 12.28
CA ALA A 93 2.75 12.47 12.87
C ALA A 93 2.47 12.30 14.38
N ASN A 94 2.15 11.08 14.81
CA ASN A 94 1.86 10.78 16.22
C ASN A 94 3.12 10.73 17.11
N GLU A 95 4.30 10.48 16.53
CA GLU A 95 5.57 10.52 17.28
C GLU A 95 6.03 11.97 17.59
N SER A 96 5.63 12.94 16.76
CA SER A 96 6.10 14.33 16.83
C SER A 96 5.39 15.16 17.90
N THR A 97 4.15 14.81 18.26
CA THR A 97 3.34 15.53 19.27
C THR A 97 3.67 15.15 20.72
N GLY A 98 4.46 14.09 20.96
CA GLY A 98 4.85 13.65 22.30
C GLY A 98 5.98 14.45 22.97
N ARG A 99 6.66 15.37 22.26
CA ARG A 99 7.89 16.02 22.74
C ARG A 99 7.73 17.45 23.29
N HIS A 100 6.52 18.01 23.31
CA HIS A 100 6.26 19.37 23.80
C HIS A 100 5.24 19.42 24.95
N ARG A 101 5.60 18.85 26.11
CA ARG A 101 5.05 19.33 27.40
C ARG A 101 6.18 19.63 28.37
N LYS A 102 6.90 20.73 28.12
CA LYS A 102 7.68 21.37 29.19
C LYS A 102 6.70 22.13 30.07
N VAL A 103 6.67 21.63 31.30
CA VAL A 103 6.08 22.16 32.53
C VAL A 103 6.24 23.67 32.61
N SER A 104 5.15 24.36 32.96
CA SER A 104 5.17 25.67 33.63
C SER A 104 4.69 25.48 35.05
#